data_AF-A0A2P5LWD1-F1
#
_entry.id   AF-A0A2P5LWD1-F1
#
_cell.length_a   1.000
_cell.length_b   1.000
_cell.length_c   1.000
_cell.angle_alpha   90.00
_cell.angle_beta   90.00
_cell.angle_gamma   90.00
#
_symmetry.space_group_name_H-M   'P 1'
#
loop_
_entity.id
_entity.type
_entity.pdbx_description
1 polymer ?
#
loop_
_entity_poly.entity_id
_entity_poly.type
_entity_poly.pdbx_seq_one_letter_code
_entity_poly.pdbx_strand_id
1 'polypeptide(L)'
;MTRTKSGSKGSEALTPPVPAPGEDRGTNWLRTSRVMLTVSGLFDPRYYRDTNPDLRFETMDPAEHFLLHGVHQGRKPNRLFDPFYYLQNAPEAARSGQNALLHYLETGERQGFRPSPLFDPA
;
A
#
# COMPACT_ATOMS: atom_id res chain seq x y z
N MET A 1 -26.95 41.57 -18.16
CA MET A 1 -27.44 41.25 -16.79
C MET A 1 -27.77 39.75 -16.80
N THR A 2 -27.37 38.83 -15.93
CA THR A 2 -26.83 38.84 -14.56
C THR A 2 -26.12 37.50 -14.32
N ARG A 3 -25.24 37.52 -13.31
CA ARG A 3 -24.23 36.54 -12.88
C ARG A 3 -24.80 35.55 -11.85
N THR A 4 -24.48 34.26 -11.95
CA THR A 4 -24.31 33.28 -10.83
C THR A 4 -23.65 32.01 -11.39
N LYS A 5 -22.32 31.81 -11.30
CA LYS A 5 -21.51 31.31 -10.16
C LYS A 5 -21.98 29.95 -9.63
N SER A 6 -21.22 28.89 -9.88
CA SER A 6 -20.83 27.94 -8.81
C SER A 6 -19.67 27.08 -9.30
N GLY A 7 -18.46 27.54 -9.02
CA GLY A 7 -17.31 26.65 -8.94
C GLY A 7 -17.44 25.87 -7.64
N SER A 8 -17.43 24.55 -7.75
CA SER A 8 -17.02 23.67 -6.66
C SER A 8 -16.12 22.62 -7.29
N LYS A 9 -14.81 22.90 -7.34
CA LYS A 9 -13.82 21.84 -7.48
C LYS A 9 -13.82 21.12 -6.13
N GLY A 10 -14.72 20.14 -6.01
CA GLY A 10 -14.63 19.15 -4.97
C GLY A 10 -13.30 18.44 -5.14
N SER A 11 -12.47 18.54 -4.13
CA SER A 11 -11.32 17.66 -3.91
C SER A 11 -11.84 16.23 -3.77
N GLU A 12 -12.14 15.59 -4.90
CA GLU A 12 -12.27 14.13 -4.98
C GLU A 12 -10.90 13.57 -4.62
N ALA A 13 -10.83 12.95 -3.45
CA ALA A 13 -9.67 12.20 -3.03
C ALA A 13 -9.27 11.28 -4.18
N LEU A 14 -8.01 11.40 -4.61
CA LEU A 14 -7.35 10.44 -5.47
C LEU A 14 -7.25 9.11 -4.68
N THR A 15 -8.36 8.42 -4.49
CA THR A 15 -8.34 6.98 -4.28
C THR A 15 -8.00 6.40 -5.64
N PRO A 16 -6.76 5.93 -5.89
CA PRO A 16 -6.51 5.18 -7.10
C PRO A 16 -7.48 3.99 -7.13
N PRO A 17 -8.06 3.67 -8.30
CA PRO A 17 -8.96 2.53 -8.42
C PRO A 17 -8.26 1.29 -7.88
N VAL A 18 -8.93 0.56 -6.98
CA VAL A 18 -8.56 -0.82 -6.68
C VAL A 18 -8.49 -1.52 -8.05
N PRO A 19 -7.33 -2.03 -8.48
CA PRO A 19 -7.26 -2.71 -9.76
C PRO A 19 -8.22 -3.90 -9.72
N ALA A 20 -9.14 -3.94 -10.69
CA ALA A 20 -10.08 -5.04 -10.83
C ALA A 20 -9.27 -6.36 -10.94
N PRO A 21 -9.64 -7.41 -10.19
CA PRO A 21 -8.89 -8.67 -10.19
C PRO A 21 -8.98 -9.32 -11.57
N GLY A 22 -7.88 -9.30 -12.31
CA GLY A 22 -7.69 -10.10 -13.52
C GLY A 22 -7.57 -11.59 -13.14
N GLU A 23 -8.68 -12.30 -13.30
CA GLU A 23 -8.89 -13.70 -13.75
C GLU A 23 -8.06 -14.88 -13.23
N ASP A 24 -7.09 -14.70 -12.32
CA ASP A 24 -6.38 -15.85 -11.70
C ASP A 24 -5.94 -15.62 -10.23
N ARG A 25 -6.41 -14.54 -9.59
CA ARG A 25 -6.05 -14.21 -8.19
C ARG A 25 -7.02 -14.82 -7.19
N GLY A 26 -7.17 -16.14 -7.23
CA GLY A 26 -7.82 -16.91 -6.17
C GLY A 26 -6.98 -16.93 -4.88
N THR A 27 -7.42 -17.74 -3.90
CA THR A 27 -6.79 -18.01 -2.59
C THR A 27 -5.27 -18.19 -2.63
N ASN A 28 -4.70 -18.61 -3.78
CA ASN A 28 -3.27 -18.82 -3.96
C ASN A 28 -2.43 -17.53 -3.94
N TRP A 29 -2.89 -16.44 -4.58
CA TRP A 29 -2.17 -15.15 -4.56
C TRP A 29 -2.07 -14.62 -3.13
N LEU A 30 -3.21 -14.57 -2.43
CA LEU A 30 -3.26 -14.04 -1.08
C LEU A 30 -2.39 -14.85 -0.11
N ARG A 31 -2.41 -16.18 -0.22
CA ARG A 31 -1.52 -17.06 0.54
C ARG A 31 -0.04 -16.75 0.26
N THR A 32 0.33 -16.67 -1.01
CA THR A 32 1.73 -16.49 -1.42
C THR A 32 2.24 -15.11 -1.01
N SER A 33 1.49 -14.05 -1.31
CA SER A 33 1.84 -12.68 -0.91
C SER A 33 1.91 -12.50 0.59
N ARG A 34 1.02 -13.13 1.36
CA ARG A 34 1.09 -13.12 2.83
C ARG A 34 2.37 -13.76 3.33
N VAL A 35 2.77 -14.90 2.75
CA VAL A 35 4.04 -15.55 3.09
C VAL A 35 5.23 -14.67 2.71
N MET A 36 5.22 -14.04 1.53
CA MET A 36 6.29 -13.11 1.11
C MET A 36 6.45 -11.95 2.09
N LEU A 37 5.35 -11.31 2.49
CA LEU A 37 5.38 -10.24 3.49
C LEU A 37 5.99 -10.70 4.81
N THR A 38 5.52 -11.83 5.34
CA THR A 38 5.99 -12.36 6.62
C THR A 38 7.45 -12.80 6.57
N VAL A 39 7.86 -13.51 5.51
CA VAL A 39 9.23 -14.03 5.38
C VAL A 39 10.24 -12.93 5.08
N SER A 40 9.82 -11.86 4.39
CA SER A 40 10.71 -10.73 4.09
C SER A 40 11.18 -9.95 5.32
N GLY A 41 10.46 -10.07 6.45
CA GLY A 41 10.70 -9.23 7.63
C GLY A 41 10.27 -7.76 7.45
N LEU A 42 9.76 -7.36 6.28
CA LEU A 42 9.26 -6.01 6.02
C LEU A 42 7.80 -5.81 6.43
N PHE A 43 7.14 -6.80 7.01
CA PHE A 43 5.84 -6.65 7.62
C PHE A 43 5.89 -7.01 9.10
N ASP A 44 5.61 -6.02 9.97
CA ASP A 44 5.52 -6.22 11.41
C ASP A 44 4.04 -6.22 11.83
N PRO A 45 3.44 -7.40 12.10
CA PRO A 45 2.03 -7.50 12.46
C PRO A 45 1.70 -6.82 13.80
N ARG A 46 2.65 -6.72 14.73
CA ARG A 46 2.44 -6.05 16.03
C ARG A 46 2.41 -4.55 15.82
N TYR A 47 3.43 -4.01 15.16
CA TYR A 47 3.46 -2.59 14.79
C TYR A 47 2.23 -2.20 13.98
N TYR A 48 1.82 -3.02 13.02
CA TYR A 48 0.66 -2.74 12.19
C TYR A 48 -0.63 -2.65 13.02
N ARG A 49 -0.86 -3.55 13.97
CA ARG A 49 -2.03 -3.46 14.87
C ARG A 49 -1.94 -2.28 15.82
N ASP A 50 -0.78 -2.04 16.41
CA ASP A 50 -0.58 -0.98 17.41
C ASP A 50 -0.77 0.42 16.81
N THR A 51 -0.40 0.60 15.53
CA THR A 51 -0.52 1.88 14.80
C THR A 51 -1.87 2.06 14.10
N ASN A 52 -2.72 1.03 14.07
CA ASN A 52 -4.04 1.08 13.45
C ASN A 52 -5.12 0.65 14.46
N PRO A 53 -5.56 1.55 15.36
CA PRO A 53 -6.47 1.21 16.46
C PRO A 53 -7.83 0.65 16.03
N ASP A 54 -8.27 0.97 14.82
CA ASP A 54 -9.51 0.43 14.23
C ASP A 54 -9.43 -1.08 13.96
N LEU A 55 -8.22 -1.65 13.86
CA LEU A 55 -8.01 -3.09 13.68
C LEU A 55 -7.91 -3.87 14.98
N ARG A 56 -8.07 -3.23 16.15
CA ARG A 56 -7.93 -3.88 17.46
C ARG A 56 -8.88 -5.06 17.66
N PHE A 57 -10.09 -4.95 17.12
CA PHE A 57 -11.13 -5.99 17.20
C PHE A 57 -11.34 -6.72 15.87
N GLU A 58 -10.49 -6.45 14.89
CA GLU A 58 -10.56 -7.10 13.58
C GLU A 58 -10.06 -8.54 13.69
N THR A 59 -10.80 -9.46 13.07
CA THR A 59 -10.46 -10.90 13.07
C THR A 59 -9.55 -11.26 11.91
N MET A 60 -9.52 -10.43 10.87
CA MET A 60 -8.64 -10.57 9.72
C MET A 60 -7.16 -10.56 10.14
N ASP A 61 -6.37 -11.39 9.46
CA ASP A 61 -4.92 -11.39 9.60
C ASP A 61 -4.34 -10.01 9.19
N PRO A 62 -3.41 -9.41 9.97
CA PRO A 62 -2.87 -8.09 9.66
C PRO A 62 -2.22 -7.97 8.27
N ALA A 63 -1.50 -9.00 7.83
CA ALA A 63 -0.84 -8.98 6.53
C ALA A 63 -1.86 -9.11 5.40
N GLU A 64 -2.91 -9.91 5.60
CA GLU A 64 -4.07 -9.97 4.70
C GLU A 64 -4.79 -8.62 4.60
N HIS A 65 -5.09 -7.98 5.73
CA HIS A 65 -5.67 -6.64 5.73
C HIS A 65 -4.76 -5.64 5.01
N PHE A 66 -3.45 -5.69 5.23
CA PHE A 66 -2.52 -4.79 4.55
C PHE A 66 -2.52 -5.00 3.02
N LEU A 67 -2.51 -6.25 2.56
CA LEU A 67 -2.54 -6.61 1.14
C LEU A 67 -3.81 -6.11 0.45
N LEU A 68 -4.97 -6.25 1.11
CA LEU A 68 -6.28 -5.94 0.53
C LEU A 68 -6.69 -4.46 0.69
N HIS A 69 -6.28 -3.82 1.79
CA HIS A 69 -6.79 -2.49 2.17
C HIS A 69 -5.68 -1.54 2.61
N GLY A 70 -4.74 -2.01 3.44
CA GLY A 70 -3.81 -1.14 4.15
C GLY A 70 -2.93 -0.29 3.23
N VAL A 71 -2.46 -0.86 2.11
CA VAL A 71 -1.63 -0.11 1.15
C VAL A 71 -2.35 1.10 0.55
N HIS A 72 -3.63 0.96 0.19
CA HIS A 72 -4.43 2.04 -0.39
C HIS A 72 -4.83 3.08 0.65
N GLN A 73 -4.91 2.66 1.92
CA GLN A 73 -5.14 3.54 3.07
C GLN A 73 -3.84 4.22 3.56
N GLY A 74 -2.69 3.95 2.94
CA GLY A 74 -1.40 4.51 3.34
C GLY A 74 -0.86 3.96 4.66
N ARG A 75 -1.39 2.83 5.13
CA ARG A 75 -0.99 2.21 6.40
C ARG A 75 0.41 1.63 6.27
N LYS A 76 1.26 1.93 7.25
CA LYS A 76 2.67 1.53 7.21
C LYS A 76 2.83 0.09 7.70
N PRO A 77 3.43 -0.81 6.91
CA PRO A 77 3.63 -2.20 7.31
C PRO A 77 4.74 -2.36 8.36
N ASN A 78 5.63 -1.37 8.47
CA ASN A 78 6.67 -1.26 9.49
C ASN A 78 7.09 0.22 9.65
N ARG A 79 8.11 0.51 10.48
CA ARG A 79 8.58 1.90 10.72
C ARG A 79 9.37 2.54 9.58
N LEU A 80 9.96 1.73 8.70
CA LEU A 80 10.91 2.11 7.65
C LEU A 80 10.31 2.11 6.24
N PHE A 81 9.10 1.58 6.06
CA PHE A 81 8.40 1.55 4.78
C PHE A 81 7.17 2.45 4.82
N ASP A 82 7.11 3.41 3.91
CA ASP A 82 6.00 4.32 3.72
C ASP A 82 5.41 4.11 2.32
N PRO A 83 4.23 3.45 2.21
CA PRO A 83 3.65 3.13 0.91
C PRO A 83 3.40 4.34 0.02
N PHE A 84 2.97 5.46 0.60
CA PHE A 84 2.68 6.67 -0.17
C PHE A 84 3.95 7.37 -0.63
N TYR A 85 4.96 7.44 0.22
CA TYR A 85 6.27 7.94 -0.21
C TYR A 85 6.83 7.07 -1.33
N TYR A 86 6.78 5.75 -1.17
CA TYR A 86 7.31 4.81 -2.16
C TYR A 86 6.62 4.96 -3.52
N LEU A 87 5.28 4.96 -3.56
CA LEU A 87 4.52 5.10 -4.81
C LEU A 87 4.73 6.46 -5.49
N GLN A 88 4.99 7.53 -4.72
CA GLN A 88 5.35 8.83 -5.30
C GLN A 88 6.73 8.83 -5.96
N ASN A 89 7.66 8.00 -5.48
CA ASN A 89 9.05 7.94 -5.98
C ASN A 89 9.31 6.78 -6.94
N ALA A 90 8.37 5.84 -7.08
CA ALA A 90 8.42 4.72 -8.02
C ALA A 90 7.22 4.80 -9.00
N PRO A 91 7.30 5.59 -10.09
CA PRO A 91 6.19 5.80 -11.02
C PRO A 91 5.74 4.52 -11.75
N GLU A 92 6.61 3.52 -11.87
CA GLU A 92 6.25 2.20 -12.38
C GLU A 92 5.29 1.48 -11.42
N ALA A 93 5.64 1.43 -10.13
CA ALA A 93 4.81 0.84 -9.09
C ALA A 93 3.43 1.50 -9.00
N ALA A 94 3.39 2.84 -9.09
CA ALA A 94 2.14 3.58 -9.08
C ALA A 94 1.25 3.24 -10.29
N ARG A 95 1.84 3.06 -11.48
CA ARG A 95 1.11 2.72 -12.71
C ARG A 95 0.66 1.27 -12.76
N SER A 96 1.41 0.34 -12.15
CA SER A 96 1.04 -1.08 -12.14
C SER A 96 -0.16 -1.37 -11.24
N GLY A 97 -0.45 -0.48 -10.28
CA GLY A 97 -1.49 -0.70 -9.27
C GLY A 97 -1.16 -1.83 -8.30
N GLN A 98 0.07 -2.36 -8.34
CA GLN A 98 0.53 -3.40 -7.44
C GLN A 98 0.64 -2.87 -6.01
N ASN A 99 0.51 -3.75 -5.02
CA ASN A 99 0.81 -3.41 -3.64
C ASN A 99 2.26 -2.89 -3.54
N ALA A 100 2.44 -1.69 -3.00
CA ALA A 100 3.72 -1.00 -2.90
C ALA A 100 4.83 -1.86 -2.26
N LEU A 101 4.52 -2.59 -1.19
CA LEU A 101 5.52 -3.40 -0.50
C LEU A 101 5.89 -4.65 -1.31
N LEU A 102 4.94 -5.27 -2.01
CA LEU A 102 5.25 -6.38 -2.93
C LEU A 102 6.12 -5.91 -4.09
N HIS A 103 5.80 -4.75 -4.68
CA HIS A 103 6.64 -4.18 -5.73
C HIS A 103 8.05 -3.88 -5.23
N TYR A 104 8.19 -3.35 -4.01
CA TYR A 104 9.50 -3.12 -3.40
C TYR A 104 10.31 -4.41 -3.27
N LEU A 105 9.70 -5.49 -2.79
CA LEU A 105 10.33 -6.81 -2.62
C LEU A 105 10.77 -7.44 -3.94
N GLU A 106 9.97 -7.34 -4.98
CA GLU A 106 10.25 -8.01 -6.27
C GLU A 106 11.25 -7.23 -7.13
N THR A 107 11.16 -5.90 -7.05
CA THR A 107 11.77 -5.01 -8.04
C THR A 107 12.41 -3.79 -7.40
N GLY A 108 11.73 -3.18 -6.43
CA GLY A 108 12.09 -1.84 -5.98
C GLY A 108 13.43 -1.72 -5.29
N GLU A 109 13.76 -2.66 -4.41
CA GLU A 109 15.07 -2.71 -3.75
C GLU A 109 16.20 -2.81 -4.77
N ARG A 110 16.09 -3.73 -5.74
CA ARG A 110 17.09 -3.93 -6.80
C ARG A 110 17.24 -2.72 -7.73
N GLN A 111 16.19 -1.91 -7.88
CA GLN A 111 16.23 -0.66 -8.64
C GLN A 111 16.71 0.55 -7.80
N GLY A 112 17.01 0.36 -6.52
CA GLY A 112 17.46 1.44 -5.63
C GLY A 112 16.36 2.41 -5.21
N PHE A 113 15.08 2.02 -5.33
CA PHE A 113 13.99 2.89 -4.88
C PHE A 113 13.94 2.95 -3.36
N ARG A 114 13.88 4.17 -2.81
CA ARG A 114 13.85 4.38 -1.37
C ARG A 114 12.46 4.05 -0.79
N PRO A 115 12.35 3.17 0.22
CA PRO A 115 11.07 2.79 0.83
C PRO A 115 10.48 3.86 1.76
N SER A 116 11.31 4.79 2.25
CA SER A 116 10.87 5.96 3.03
C SER A 116 11.93 7.07 2.97
N PRO A 117 11.61 8.31 3.40
CA PRO A 117 12.60 9.38 3.52
C PRO A 117 13.72 9.06 4.54
N LEU A 118 13.41 8.20 5.51
CA LEU A 118 14.26 7.88 6.66
C LEU A 118 15.18 6.68 6.41
N PHE A 119 15.03 6.03 5.26
CA PHE A 119 15.82 4.86 4.89
C PHE A 119 16.46 5.06 3.53
N ASP A 120 17.72 4.62 3.43
CA ASP A 120 18.46 4.56 2.18
C ASP A 120 18.88 3.10 1.98
N PRO A 121 18.30 2.37 1.00
CA PRO A 121 18.75 1.03 0.69
C PRO A 121 20.17 1.12 0.11
N ALA A 122 21.07 0.28 0.63
CA ALA A 122 22.49 0.26 0.28
C ALA A 122 22.76 -0.19 -1.16
#